data_AF-A0A2W6ADR8-F1
#
_entry.id   AF-A0A2W6ADR8-F1
#
_cell.length_a   1.000
_cell.length_b   1.000
_cell.length_c   1.000
_cell.angle_alpha   90.00
_cell.angle_beta   90.00
_cell.angle_gamma   90.00
#
_symmetry.space_group_name_H-M   'P 1'
#
loop_
_entity.id
_entity.type
_entity.pdbx_description
1 polymer ?
#
loop_
_entity_poly.entity_id
_entity_poly.type
_entity_poly.pdbx_seq_one_letter_code
_entity_poly.pdbx_strand_id
1 'polypeptide(L)' 'MKRETRPDPFVQEVFVRNRETIKPWVKAELSPHIWTARLPASLKPGAHAIDVHAVDEYGRDHHASLILEVTG' A
#
# COMPACT_ATOMS: atom_id res chain seq x y z
N MET A 1 11.73 3.62 5.18
CA MET A 1 10.30 3.35 5.42
C MET A 1 9.85 4.14 6.65
N LYS A 2 8.63 4.70 6.63
CA LYS A 2 8.01 5.41 7.75
C LYS A 2 6.64 4.78 8.03
N ARG A 3 6.37 4.44 9.29
CA ARG A 3 5.02 4.01 9.70
C ARG A 3 4.09 5.24 9.75
N GLU A 4 2.90 5.12 9.20
CA GLU A 4 1.92 6.19 9.09
C GLU A 4 0.53 5.69 9.46
N THR A 5 -0.16 6.39 10.37
CA THR A 5 -1.56 6.08 10.68
C THR A 5 -2.46 6.81 9.70
N ARG A 6 -3.09 6.07 8.79
CA ARG A 6 -4.01 6.61 7.78
C ARG A 6 -5.02 5.53 7.36
N PRO A 7 -6.11 5.88 6.67
CA PRO A 7 -6.96 4.86 6.08
C PRO A 7 -6.19 4.03 5.07
N ASP A 8 -6.46 2.73 5.03
CA ASP A 8 -5.81 1.84 4.08
C ASP A 8 -6.19 2.26 2.63
N PRO A 9 -5.21 2.59 1.76
CA PRO A 9 -5.49 3.03 0.40
C PRO A 9 -6.23 2.00 -0.45
N PHE A 10 -5.92 0.72 -0.28
CA PHE A 10 -6.60 -0.35 -1.00
C PHE A 10 -8.06 -0.44 -0.56
N VAL A 11 -8.33 -0.37 0.75
CA VAL A 11 -9.71 -0.37 1.27
C VAL A 11 -10.48 0.85 0.78
N GLN A 12 -9.84 2.03 0.77
CA GLN A 12 -10.44 3.25 0.21
C GLN A 12 -10.84 3.06 -1.26
N GLU A 13 -9.93 2.54 -2.08
CA GLU A 13 -10.19 2.29 -3.50
C GLU A 13 -11.33 1.28 -3.70
N VAL A 14 -11.31 0.17 -2.96
CA VAL A 14 -12.37 -0.86 -3.02
C VAL A 14 -13.72 -0.25 -2.69
N PHE A 15 -13.82 0.59 -1.66
CA PHE A 15 -15.09 1.21 -1.27
C PHE A 15 -15.57 2.24 -2.29
N VAL A 16 -14.65 3.02 -2.88
CA VAL A 16 -14.97 3.96 -3.96
C VAL A 16 -15.47 3.21 -5.20
N ARG A 17 -14.78 2.15 -5.62
CA ARG A 17 -15.15 1.36 -6.79
C ARG A 17 -16.48 0.64 -6.65
N ASN A 18 -16.85 0.25 -5.43
CA ASN A 18 -18.05 -0.54 -5.15
C ASN A 18 -19.15 0.28 -4.45
N ARG A 19 -19.20 1.59 -4.68
CA ARG A 19 -20.07 2.52 -3.96
C ARG A 19 -21.57 2.17 -4.00
N GLU A 20 -22.00 1.46 -5.04
CA GLU A 20 -23.40 1.05 -5.23
C GLU A 20 -23.79 -0.19 -4.40
N THR A 21 -22.83 -1.03 -4.02
CA THR A 21 -23.08 -2.31 -3.34
C THR A 21 -22.65 -2.31 -1.88
N ILE A 22 -21.80 -1.37 -1.50
CA ILE A 22 -21.38 -1.12 -0.11
C ILE A 22 -22.49 -0.44 0.70
N LYS A 23 -22.64 -0.89 1.96
CA LYS A 23 -23.56 -0.28 2.92
C LYS A 23 -23.21 1.20 3.16
N PRO A 24 -24.18 2.13 3.21
CA PRO A 24 -23.92 3.58 3.31
C PRO A 24 -23.11 4.03 4.54
N TRP A 25 -23.11 3.23 5.61
CA TRP A 25 -22.38 3.53 6.84
C TRP A 25 -20.95 2.99 6.88
N VAL A 26 -20.52 2.24 5.85
CA VAL A 26 -19.16 1.69 5.80
C VAL A 26 -18.21 2.75 5.23
N LYS A 27 -17.10 2.95 5.93
CA LYS A 27 -16.02 3.87 5.56
C LYS A 27 -14.67 3.24 5.87
N ALA A 28 -13.64 3.63 5.13
CA ALA A 28 -12.28 3.18 5.41
C ALA A 28 -11.77 3.84 6.70
N GLU A 29 -11.53 3.04 7.73
CA GLU A 29 -11.03 3.50 9.04
C GLU A 29 -9.50 3.62 9.05
N LEU A 30 -8.98 4.36 10.05
CA LEU A 30 -7.55 4.51 10.26
C LEU A 30 -6.89 3.15 10.58
N SER A 31 -5.81 2.84 9.86
CA SER A 31 -4.96 1.68 10.11
C SER A 31 -3.58 2.12 10.61
N PRO A 32 -3.06 1.51 11.70
CA PRO A 32 -1.69 1.73 12.15
C PRO A 32 -0.67 0.86 11.38
N HIS A 33 -1.13 -0.05 10.51
CA HIS A 33 -0.31 -1.02 9.78
C HIS A 33 0.03 -0.55 8.36
N ILE A 34 0.22 0.75 8.17
CA ILE A 34 0.62 1.32 6.88
C ILE A 34 2.05 1.85 7.00
N TRP A 35 2.88 1.47 6.02
CA TRP A 35 4.24 1.97 5.87
C TRP A 35 4.39 2.64 4.51
N THR A 36 5.09 3.77 4.51
CA THR A 36 5.37 4.56 3.32
C THR A 36 6.86 4.75 3.10
N ALA A 37 7.26 4.78 1.83
CA ALA A 37 8.58 5.21 1.40
C ALA A 37 8.43 6.12 0.19
N ARG A 38 9.38 7.04 0.04
CA ARG A 38 9.51 7.80 -1.20
C ARG A 38 10.28 6.97 -2.20
N LEU A 39 9.76 6.89 -3.42
CA LEU A 39 10.53 6.36 -4.54
C LEU A 39 11.74 7.28 -4.82
N PRO A 40 12.86 6.74 -5.31
CA PRO A 40 14.00 7.55 -5.71
C PRO A 40 13.59 8.55 -6.80
N ALA A 41 13.95 9.83 -6.64
CA ALA A 41 13.65 10.86 -7.65
C ALA A 41 14.38 10.64 -8.99
N SER A 42 15.44 9.83 -8.97
CA SER A 42 16.24 9.44 -10.14
C SER A 42 15.70 8.20 -10.86
N LEU A 43 14.52 7.70 -10.49
CA LEU A 43 13.94 6.51 -11.10
C LEU A 43 13.55 6.82 -12.55
N LYS A 44 14.20 6.15 -13.50
CA LYS A 44 13.95 6.33 -14.93
C LYS A 44 12.65 5.61 -15.34
N PRO A 45 12.00 6.03 -16.44
CA PRO A 45 10.90 5.27 -17.02
C PRO A 45 11.29 3.82 -17.28
N GLY A 46 10.35 2.89 -17.08
CA GLY A 46 10.55 1.45 -17.21
C GLY A 46 9.91 0.64 -16.09
N ALA A 47 10.02 -0.69 -16.20
CA ALA A 47 9.56 -1.62 -15.18
C ALA A 47 10.61 -1.81 -14.08
N HIS A 48 10.21 -1.62 -12.82
CA HIS A 48 11.04 -1.78 -11.63
C HIS A 48 10.39 -2.77 -10.68
N ALA A 49 11.20 -3.59 -10.01
CA ALA A 49 10.72 -4.44 -8.93
C ALA A 49 10.68 -3.64 -7.62
N ILE A 50 9.58 -3.77 -6.89
CA ILE A 50 9.47 -3.38 -5.48
C ILE A 50 9.52 -4.68 -4.70
N ASP A 51 10.58 -4.87 -3.92
CA ASP A 51 10.73 -5.98 -2.99
C ASP A 51 10.57 -5.48 -1.55
N VAL A 52 9.72 -6.13 -0.78
CA VAL A 52 9.42 -5.77 0.61
C VAL A 52 9.69 -6.97 1.50
N HIS A 53 10.54 -6.74 2.50
CA HIS A 53 10.79 -7.65 3.61
C HIS A 53 10.26 -7.02 4.90
N ALA A 54 9.57 -7.82 5.72
CA ALA A 54 9.07 -7.40 7.02
C ALA A 54 9.22 -8.53 8.04
N VAL A 55 9.47 -8.17 9.29
CA VAL A 55 9.43 -9.08 10.43
C VAL A 55 8.20 -8.72 11.26
N ASP A 56 7.33 -9.69 11.52
CA ASP A 56 6.13 -9.48 12.34
C ASP A 56 6.44 -9.47 13.84
N GLU A 57 5.43 -9.18 14.66
CA GLU A 57 5.58 -9.13 16.13
C GLU A 57 5.97 -10.47 16.78
N TYR A 58 5.86 -11.58 16.05
CA TYR A 58 6.27 -12.92 16.49
C TYR A 58 7.67 -13.31 15.98
N GLY A 59 8.37 -12.39 15.32
CA GLY A 59 9.70 -12.62 14.77
C GLY A 59 9.71 -13.42 13.46
N ARG A 60 8.57 -13.53 12.76
CA ARG A 60 8.51 -14.25 11.47
C ARG A 60 8.83 -13.31 10.33
N ASP A 61 9.65 -13.79 9.40
CA ASP A 61 9.96 -13.10 8.15
C ASP A 61 8.85 -13.26 7.11
N HIS A 62 8.47 -12.15 6.52
CA HIS A 62 7.53 -12.05 5.40
C HIS A 62 8.21 -11.36 4.22
N HIS A 63 7.94 -11.85 3.01
CA HIS A 63 8.47 -11.31 1.77
C HIS A 63 7.38 -11.20 0.71
N ALA A 64 7.35 -10.08 0.00
CA ALA A 64 6.46 -9.85 -1.12
C ALA A 64 7.12 -8.96 -2.18
N SER A 65 6.75 -9.17 -3.44
CA SER A 65 7.26 -8.39 -4.57
C SER A 65 6.13 -7.92 -5.47
N LEU A 66 6.30 -6.74 -6.07
CA LEU A 66 5.40 -6.15 -7.06
C LEU A 66 6.22 -5.51 -8.18
N ILE A 67 5.76 -5.60 -9.42
CA ILE A 67 6.33 -4.80 -10.52
C ILE A 67 5.62 -3.44 -10.58
N LEU A 68 6.40 -2.37 -10.49
CA LEU A 68 5.97 -0.99 -10.72
C LEU A 68 6.48 -0.53 -12.08
N GLU A 69 5.56 -0.15 -12.96
CA GLU A 69 5.91 0.56 -14.19
C GLU A 69 5.93 2.07 -13.94
N VAL A 70 7.05 2.72 -14.25
CA VAL A 70 7.17 4.18 -14.25
C VAL A 70 7.04 4.64 -15.68
N THR A 71 5.96 5.36 -15.98
CA THR A 71 5.75 6.00 -17.28
C THR A 71 6.25 7.45 -17.24
N GLY A 72 6.76 7.93 -18.37
CA GLY A 72 7.22 9.32 -18.56
C GLY A 72 6.10 10.25 -18.99
#